data_AF-A0A4U3L1W8-F1
#
_entry.id   AF-A0A4U3L1W8-F1
#
_cell.length_a   1.000
_cell.length_b   1.000
_cell.length_c   1.000
_cell.angle_alpha   90.00
_cell.angle_beta   90.00
_cell.angle_gamma   90.00
#
_symmetry.space_group_name_H-M   'P 1'
#
loop_
_entity.id
_entity.type
_entity.pdbx_description
1 polymer ?
#
loop_
_entity_poly.entity_id
_entity_poly.type
_entity_poly.pdbx_seq_one_letter_code
_entity_poly.pdbx_strand_id
1 'polypeptide(L)'
;MMLTNKLLLLIGLFFVSMLQYSVCFSQHNIIQITDSTGLHSYAVLRGDTLFINYDTAYILNGRTFKLLQNNYKSVQSGNPELSSLLANYSALIDLQDSMLQSKEMYYQQLRGSFDSLVGNTTSFVKRTDTNINIINQSLSSATSELNNVKALLNDSLSKLKQENRQKFKIAIGAFTVGIGAAALVFLIAK
;
A
#
# COMPACT_ATOMS: atom_id res chain seq x y z
N MET A 1 43.47 89.43 -27.19
CA MET A 1 43.18 88.49 -26.08
C MET A 1 42.00 87.53 -26.34
N MET A 2 41.19 87.70 -27.40
CA MET A 2 40.08 86.77 -27.73
C MET A 2 40.48 85.50 -28.49
N LEU A 3 41.66 85.46 -29.12
CA LEU A 3 42.09 84.33 -29.94
C LEU A 3 42.51 83.11 -29.09
N THR A 4 43.09 83.34 -27.92
CA THR A 4 43.62 82.30 -27.04
C THR A 4 42.51 81.47 -26.36
N ASN A 5 41.37 82.09 -26.02
CA ASN A 5 40.23 81.36 -25.44
C ASN A 5 39.51 80.46 -26.46
N LYS A 6 39.47 80.85 -27.74
CA LYS A 6 38.87 80.00 -28.79
C LYS A 6 39.71 78.77 -29.08
N LEU A 7 41.04 78.89 -29.03
CA LEU A 7 41.96 77.76 -29.23
C LEU A 7 41.85 76.73 -28.09
N LEU A 8 41.73 77.21 -26.85
CA LEU A 8 41.66 76.35 -25.67
C LEU A 8 40.33 75.56 -25.62
N LEU A 9 39.24 76.17 -26.06
CA LEU A 9 37.93 75.51 -26.20
C LEU A 9 37.94 74.42 -27.29
N LEU A 10 38.66 74.64 -28.39
CA LEU A 10 38.76 73.69 -29.49
C LEU A 10 39.62 72.46 -29.14
N ILE A 11 40.69 72.68 -28.37
CA ILE A 11 41.54 71.59 -27.83
C ILE A 11 40.77 70.77 -26.80
N GLY A 12 39.98 71.41 -25.93
CA GLY A 12 39.14 70.71 -24.96
C GLY A 12 38.07 69.83 -25.60
N LEU A 13 37.43 70.30 -26.67
CA LEU A 13 36.41 69.55 -27.40
C LEU A 13 37.00 68.32 -28.12
N PHE A 14 38.22 68.44 -28.65
CA PHE A 14 38.93 67.33 -29.28
C PHE A 14 39.31 66.24 -28.25
N PHE A 15 39.70 66.64 -27.03
CA PHE A 15 40.07 65.69 -25.97
C PHE A 15 38.86 64.91 -25.43
N VAL A 16 37.69 65.55 -25.33
CA VAL A 16 36.44 64.87 -24.92
C VAL A 16 35.96 63.87 -25.96
N SER A 17 36.10 64.17 -27.26
CA SER A 17 35.76 63.20 -28.31
C SER A 17 36.68 61.96 -28.29
N MET A 18 37.94 62.10 -27.90
CA MET A 18 38.88 60.98 -27.83
C MET A 18 38.65 60.06 -26.62
N LEU A 19 38.03 60.56 -25.54
CA LEU A 19 37.69 59.76 -24.37
C LEU A 19 36.38 58.95 -24.52
N GLN A 20 35.56 59.23 -25.53
CA GLN A 20 34.30 58.50 -25.77
C GLN A 20 34.45 57.28 -26.70
N TYR A 21 35.61 57.08 -27.34
CA TYR A 21 35.86 55.91 -28.20
C TYR A 21 36.26 54.64 -27.44
N SER A 22 36.51 54.71 -26.13
CA SER A 22 36.96 53.54 -25.36
C SER A 22 35.83 52.65 -24.82
N VAL A 23 34.56 52.97 -25.08
CA VAL A 23 33.44 52.04 -24.84
C VAL A 23 33.12 51.32 -26.15
N CYS A 24 34.14 50.67 -26.72
CA CYS A 24 33.95 49.77 -27.83
C CYS A 24 33.21 48.54 -27.28
N PHE A 25 31.95 48.40 -27.70
CA PHE A 25 31.14 47.22 -27.48
C PHE A 25 31.98 45.97 -27.73
N SER A 26 32.16 45.14 -26.71
CA SER A 26 32.39 43.72 -26.92
C SER A 26 31.12 43.18 -27.56
N GLN A 27 31.04 43.32 -28.88
CA GLN A 27 29.99 42.79 -29.70
C GLN A 27 30.27 41.29 -29.75
N HIS A 28 29.73 40.59 -28.75
CA HIS A 28 29.75 39.15 -28.64
C HIS A 28 29.14 38.55 -29.90
N ASN A 29 29.84 37.59 -30.51
CA ASN A 29 29.33 36.92 -31.70
C ASN A 29 28.11 36.09 -31.29
N ILE A 30 26.97 36.37 -31.92
CA ILE A 30 25.80 35.51 -31.81
C ILE A 30 25.97 34.40 -32.84
N ILE A 31 26.28 33.19 -32.36
CA ILE A 31 26.38 32.01 -33.21
C ILE A 31 25.00 31.37 -33.27
N GLN A 32 24.36 31.46 -34.43
CA GLN A 32 23.05 30.86 -34.68
C GLN A 32 23.21 29.49 -35.34
N ILE A 33 22.64 28.46 -34.72
CA ILE A 33 22.66 27.08 -35.23
C ILE A 33 21.28 26.79 -35.84
N THR A 34 21.24 26.63 -37.17
CA THR A 34 20.00 26.43 -37.96
C THR A 34 19.89 25.08 -38.68
N ASP A 35 20.94 24.26 -38.67
CA ASP A 35 20.86 22.84 -39.09
C ASP A 35 20.73 21.85 -37.91
N SER A 36 19.67 21.02 -37.92
CA SER A 36 19.43 19.93 -36.97
C SER A 36 20.08 18.60 -37.38
N THR A 37 20.62 18.52 -38.59
CA THR A 37 21.13 17.29 -39.17
C THR A 37 22.65 17.18 -38.97
N GLY A 38 23.06 16.26 -38.12
CA GLY A 38 24.47 15.90 -37.93
C GLY A 38 25.14 16.43 -36.66
N LEU A 39 26.38 16.00 -36.47
CA LEU A 39 27.23 16.35 -35.33
C LEU A 39 28.12 17.54 -35.70
N HIS A 40 27.72 18.73 -35.27
CA HIS A 40 28.45 19.98 -35.50
C HIS A 40 29.27 20.38 -34.27
N SER A 41 30.47 20.93 -34.48
CA SER A 41 31.29 21.50 -33.43
C SER A 41 31.52 22.99 -33.67
N TYR A 42 31.14 23.81 -32.69
CA TYR A 42 31.38 25.25 -32.72
C TYR A 42 32.43 25.61 -31.68
N ALA A 43 33.40 26.44 -32.06
CA ALA A 43 34.35 27.02 -31.12
C ALA A 43 33.71 28.27 -30.52
N VAL A 44 33.50 28.27 -29.20
CA VAL A 44 32.78 29.33 -28.48
C VAL A 44 33.69 29.84 -27.38
N LEU A 45 33.87 31.15 -27.32
CA LEU A 45 34.69 31.82 -26.33
C LEU A 45 33.84 32.37 -25.19
N ARG A 46 34.49 32.69 -24.08
CA ARG A 46 33.82 33.27 -22.92
C ARG A 46 33.17 34.61 -23.31
N GLY A 47 31.85 34.68 -23.18
CA GLY A 47 31.04 35.85 -23.51
C GLY A 47 30.17 35.64 -24.75
N ASP A 48 30.53 34.72 -25.64
CA ASP A 48 29.72 34.45 -26.84
C ASP A 48 28.32 33.94 -26.47
N THR A 49 27.34 34.29 -27.30
CA THR A 49 25.95 33.87 -27.12
C THR A 49 25.59 32.86 -28.20
N LEU A 50 25.19 31.67 -27.78
CA LEU A 50 24.71 30.62 -28.69
C LEU A 50 23.20 30.68 -28.78
N PHE A 51 22.68 30.76 -30.00
CA PHE A 51 21.25 30.67 -30.28
C PHE A 51 20.93 29.32 -30.93
N ILE A 52 20.33 28.43 -30.14
CA ILE A 52 19.97 27.07 -30.53
C ILE A 52 18.46 27.04 -30.77
N ASN A 53 18.04 26.83 -32.02
CA ASN A 53 16.64 26.86 -32.41
C ASN A 53 16.05 25.44 -32.60
N TYR A 54 16.16 24.58 -31.57
CA TYR A 54 15.64 23.20 -31.56
C TYR A 54 15.06 22.79 -30.21
N ASP A 55 14.24 21.73 -30.25
CA ASP A 55 13.62 21.13 -29.06
C ASP A 55 14.65 20.51 -28.10
N THR A 56 15.74 19.92 -28.62
CA THR A 56 16.79 19.30 -27.81
C THR A 56 18.18 19.58 -28.36
N ALA A 57 19.12 19.92 -27.46
CA ALA A 57 20.53 20.11 -27.81
C ALA A 57 21.43 19.67 -26.67
N TYR A 58 22.56 19.04 -27.02
CA TYR A 58 23.56 18.59 -26.07
C TYR A 58 24.82 19.45 -26.21
N ILE A 59 25.15 20.21 -25.17
CA ILE A 59 26.39 20.99 -25.12
C ILE A 59 27.46 20.11 -24.50
N LEU A 60 28.51 19.82 -25.27
CA LEU A 60 29.60 18.92 -24.87
C LEU A 60 30.93 19.65 -24.91
N ASN A 61 31.82 19.31 -23.98
CA ASN A 61 33.23 19.68 -24.08
C ASN A 61 33.85 19.03 -25.33
N GLY A 62 34.78 19.72 -26.00
CA GLY A 62 35.43 19.24 -27.22
C GLY A 62 36.06 17.83 -27.12
N ARG A 63 36.58 17.43 -25.94
CA ARG A 63 37.09 16.07 -25.73
C ARG A 63 35.98 15.02 -25.79
N THR A 64 34.87 15.27 -25.11
CA THR A 64 33.71 14.38 -25.08
C THR A 64 33.03 14.34 -26.45
N PHE A 65 32.91 15.48 -27.13
CA PHE A 65 32.38 15.55 -28.49
C PHE A 65 33.20 14.70 -29.47
N LYS A 66 34.54 14.81 -29.44
CA LYS A 66 35.41 13.99 -30.31
C LYS A 66 35.24 12.50 -30.04
N LEU A 67 35.15 12.10 -28.78
CA LEU A 67 34.92 10.70 -28.42
C LEU A 67 33.56 10.21 -28.95
N LEU A 68 32.50 11.00 -28.77
CA LEU A 68 31.16 10.66 -29.26
C LEU A 68 31.12 10.59 -30.79
N GLN A 69 31.71 11.58 -31.47
CA GLN A 69 31.77 11.64 -32.93
C GLN A 69 32.56 10.47 -33.52
N ASN A 70 33.67 10.08 -32.90
CA ASN A 70 34.46 8.93 -33.33
C ASN A 70 33.66 7.63 -33.18
N ASN A 71 33.01 7.42 -32.03
CA ASN A 71 32.16 6.25 -31.83
C ASN A 71 30.99 6.22 -32.81
N TYR A 72 30.31 7.35 -33.01
CA TYR A 72 29.21 7.45 -33.97
C TYR A 72 29.65 7.09 -35.40
N LYS A 73 30.82 7.59 -35.83
CA LYS A 73 31.42 7.21 -37.11
C LYS A 73 31.78 5.73 -37.16
N SER A 74 32.30 5.15 -36.09
CA SER A 74 32.60 3.71 -36.00
C SER A 74 31.34 2.83 -36.06
N VAL A 75 30.22 3.30 -35.52
CA VAL A 75 28.91 2.63 -35.68
C VAL A 75 28.44 2.74 -37.12
N GLN A 76 28.46 3.95 -37.71
CA GLN A 76 28.05 4.15 -39.11
C GLN A 76 28.90 3.39 -40.11
N SER A 77 30.20 3.22 -39.84
CA SER A 77 31.10 2.43 -40.67
C SER A 77 30.91 0.91 -40.52
N GLY A 78 29.94 0.47 -39.72
CA GLY A 78 29.63 -0.95 -39.54
C GLY A 78 30.71 -1.73 -38.80
N ASN A 79 31.41 -1.11 -37.83
CA ASN A 79 32.40 -1.84 -37.04
C ASN A 79 31.70 -3.03 -36.31
N PRO A 80 32.08 -4.28 -36.63
CA PRO A 80 31.39 -5.47 -36.13
C PRO A 80 31.52 -5.63 -34.62
N GLU A 81 32.62 -5.17 -34.00
CA GLU A 81 32.81 -5.24 -32.55
C GLU A 81 31.84 -4.33 -31.81
N LEU A 82 31.66 -3.09 -32.29
CA LEU A 82 30.77 -2.12 -31.68
C LEU A 82 29.30 -2.47 -31.92
N SER A 83 28.97 -2.97 -33.12
CA SER A 83 27.62 -3.49 -33.42
C SER A 83 27.27 -4.71 -32.55
N SER A 84 28.22 -5.63 -32.35
CA SER A 84 28.05 -6.78 -31.46
C SER A 84 27.87 -6.35 -30.01
N LEU A 85 28.66 -5.37 -29.55
CA LEU A 85 28.52 -4.81 -28.21
C LEU A 85 27.13 -4.19 -27.99
N LEU A 86 26.64 -3.37 -28.93
CA LEU A 86 25.31 -2.77 -28.85
C LEU A 86 24.19 -3.84 -28.89
N ALA A 87 24.33 -4.86 -29.73
CA ALA A 87 23.39 -5.98 -29.77
C ALA A 87 23.35 -6.74 -28.44
N ASN A 88 24.50 -6.98 -27.81
CA ASN A 88 24.59 -7.61 -26.50
C ASN A 88 23.96 -6.76 -25.40
N TYR A 89 24.17 -5.44 -25.42
CA TYR A 89 23.50 -4.54 -24.48
C TYR A 89 21.98 -4.52 -24.68
N SER A 90 21.51 -4.50 -25.93
CA SER A 90 20.08 -4.61 -26.22
C SER A 90 19.50 -5.92 -25.68
N ALA A 91 20.18 -7.04 -25.92
CA ALA A 91 19.74 -8.34 -25.42
C ALA A 91 19.72 -8.41 -23.88
N LEU A 92 20.67 -7.74 -23.21
CA LEU A 92 20.66 -7.62 -21.74
C LEU A 92 19.50 -6.77 -21.23
N ILE A 93 19.16 -5.68 -21.92
CA ILE A 93 18.00 -4.85 -21.58
C ILE A 93 16.71 -5.66 -21.75
N ASP A 94 16.55 -6.35 -22.88
CA ASP A 94 15.37 -7.18 -23.15
C ASP A 94 15.23 -8.32 -22.12
N LEU A 95 16.33 -8.94 -21.74
CA LEU A 95 16.36 -9.94 -20.66
C LEU A 95 15.93 -9.34 -19.33
N GLN A 96 16.44 -8.14 -19.00
CA GLN A 96 16.10 -7.45 -17.76
C GLN A 96 14.61 -7.10 -17.70
N ASP A 97 14.04 -6.61 -18.80
CA ASP A 97 12.62 -6.30 -18.91
C ASP A 97 11.75 -7.56 -18.79
N SER A 98 12.16 -8.66 -19.43
CA SER A 98 11.49 -9.96 -19.29
C SER A 98 11.52 -10.46 -17.83
N MET A 99 12.65 -10.32 -17.15
CA MET A 99 12.77 -10.69 -15.74
C MET A 99 11.88 -9.82 -14.84
N LEU A 100 11.77 -8.52 -15.11
CA LEU A 100 10.88 -7.62 -14.38
C LEU A 100 9.42 -8.01 -14.58
N GLN A 101 9.00 -8.29 -15.81
CA GLN A 101 7.65 -8.74 -16.12
C GLN A 101 7.33 -10.08 -15.42
N SER A 102 8.26 -11.03 -15.43
CA SER A 102 8.12 -12.31 -14.74
C SER A 102 7.95 -12.14 -13.23
N LYS A 103 8.76 -11.27 -12.61
CA LYS A 103 8.63 -10.94 -11.18
C LYS A 103 7.29 -10.30 -10.86
N GLU A 104 6.82 -9.36 -11.68
CA GLU A 104 5.52 -8.72 -11.50
C GLU A 104 4.38 -9.75 -11.53
N MET A 105 4.39 -10.66 -12.51
CA MET A 105 3.41 -11.76 -12.56
C MET A 105 3.46 -12.65 -11.31
N TYR A 106 4.66 -12.98 -10.84
CA TYR A 106 4.83 -13.76 -9.61
C TYR A 106 4.26 -13.04 -8.38
N TYR A 107 4.49 -11.74 -8.25
CA TYR A 107 3.90 -10.94 -7.17
C TYR A 107 2.38 -10.89 -7.24
N GLN A 108 1.80 -10.78 -8.43
CA GLN A 108 0.34 -10.81 -8.62
C GLN A 108 -0.26 -12.16 -8.24
N GLN A 109 0.39 -13.27 -8.60
CA GLN A 109 -0.03 -14.62 -8.20
C GLN A 109 0.07 -14.81 -6.68
N LEU A 110 1.16 -14.35 -6.07
CA LEU A 110 1.36 -14.41 -4.62
C LEU A 110 0.28 -13.62 -3.89
N ARG A 111 -0.01 -12.39 -4.35
CA ARG A 111 -1.08 -11.55 -3.82
C ARG A 111 -2.44 -12.26 -3.93
N GLY A 112 -2.78 -12.80 -5.09
CA GLY A 112 -4.03 -13.54 -5.27
C GLY A 112 -4.16 -14.76 -4.35
N SER A 113 -3.05 -15.44 -4.07
CA SER A 113 -2.99 -16.55 -3.11
C SER A 113 -3.23 -16.09 -1.67
N PHE A 114 -2.64 -14.96 -1.27
CA PHE A 114 -2.88 -14.34 0.04
C PHE A 114 -4.32 -13.85 0.19
N ASP A 115 -4.87 -13.17 -0.83
CA ASP A 115 -6.26 -12.70 -0.80
C ASP A 115 -7.24 -13.88 -0.69
N SER A 116 -6.97 -14.97 -1.40
CA SER A 116 -7.74 -16.22 -1.29
C SER A 116 -7.64 -16.85 0.10
N LEU A 117 -6.43 -16.88 0.68
CA LEU A 117 -6.21 -17.38 2.04
C LEU A 117 -6.99 -16.54 3.06
N VAL A 118 -6.91 -15.22 2.99
CA VAL A 118 -7.65 -14.31 3.86
C VAL A 118 -9.16 -14.52 3.73
N GLY A 119 -9.66 -14.64 2.50
CA GLY A 119 -11.08 -14.93 2.24
C GLY A 119 -11.52 -16.27 2.86
N ASN A 120 -10.74 -17.33 2.67
CA ASN A 120 -11.01 -18.65 3.22
C ASN A 120 -10.96 -18.68 4.75
N THR A 121 -9.94 -18.04 5.35
CA THR A 121 -9.83 -17.92 6.81
C THR A 121 -11.00 -17.14 7.38
N THR A 122 -11.39 -16.03 6.76
CA THR A 122 -12.55 -15.23 7.21
C THR A 122 -13.84 -16.04 7.14
N SER A 123 -14.04 -16.79 6.05
CA SER A 123 -15.19 -17.68 5.88
C SER A 123 -15.20 -18.80 6.93
N PHE A 124 -14.04 -19.40 7.20
CA PHE A 124 -13.87 -20.41 8.24
C PHE A 124 -14.22 -19.86 9.63
N VAL A 125 -13.70 -18.68 9.99
CA VAL A 125 -14.00 -18.01 11.27
C VAL A 125 -15.50 -17.76 11.40
N LYS A 126 -16.16 -17.22 10.36
CA LYS A 126 -17.62 -17.00 10.38
C LYS A 126 -18.41 -18.30 10.58
N ARG A 127 -18.01 -19.39 9.92
CA ARG A 127 -18.67 -20.70 10.11
C ARG A 127 -18.49 -21.22 11.53
N THR A 128 -17.28 -21.09 12.07
CA THR A 128 -16.98 -21.49 13.45
C THR A 128 -17.79 -20.66 14.45
N ASP A 129 -17.90 -19.35 14.26
CA ASP A 129 -18.69 -18.46 15.11
C ASP A 129 -20.18 -18.83 15.09
N THR A 130 -20.75 -19.09 13.90
CA THR A 130 -22.11 -19.60 13.76
C THR A 130 -22.31 -20.93 14.50
N ASN A 131 -21.38 -21.87 14.36
CA ASN A 131 -21.45 -23.16 15.05
C ASN A 131 -21.39 -23.01 16.57
N ILE A 132 -20.51 -22.13 17.08
CA ILE A 132 -20.42 -21.82 18.51
C ILE A 132 -21.74 -21.23 19.02
N ASN A 133 -22.37 -20.33 18.26
CA ASN A 133 -23.66 -19.75 18.62
C ASN A 133 -24.77 -20.82 18.69
N ILE A 134 -24.80 -21.77 17.76
CA ILE A 134 -25.74 -22.90 17.78
C ILE A 134 -25.50 -23.80 19.00
N ILE A 135 -24.23 -24.09 19.32
CA ILE A 135 -23.86 -24.88 20.51
C ILE A 135 -24.33 -24.16 21.78
N ASN A 136 -24.09 -22.85 21.90
CA ASN A 136 -24.53 -22.06 23.05
C ASN A 136 -26.05 -22.08 23.21
N GLN A 137 -26.80 -21.95 22.12
CA GLN A 137 -28.26 -22.07 22.13
C GLN A 137 -28.71 -23.45 22.59
N SER A 138 -28.07 -24.51 22.07
CA SER A 138 -28.39 -25.90 22.42
C SER A 138 -28.11 -26.18 23.90
N LEU A 139 -27.01 -25.63 24.44
CA LEU A 139 -26.63 -25.75 25.84
C LEU A 139 -27.61 -24.98 26.75
N SER A 140 -28.07 -23.80 26.33
CA SER A 140 -29.09 -23.03 27.03
C SER A 140 -30.42 -23.77 27.09
N SER A 141 -30.85 -24.37 25.97
CA SER A 141 -32.07 -25.19 25.91
C SER A 141 -31.97 -26.42 26.82
N ALA A 142 -30.87 -27.17 26.74
CA ALA A 142 -30.63 -28.33 27.61
C ALA A 142 -30.62 -27.94 29.10
N THR A 143 -30.05 -26.79 29.43
CA THR A 143 -30.07 -26.25 30.82
C THR A 143 -31.50 -25.93 31.27
N SER A 144 -32.32 -25.34 30.40
CA SER A 144 -33.73 -25.07 30.67
C SER A 144 -34.52 -26.36 30.90
N GLU A 145 -34.33 -27.36 30.04
CA GLU A 145 -34.96 -28.68 30.18
C GLU A 145 -34.54 -29.37 31.48
N LEU A 146 -33.26 -29.36 31.83
CA LEU A 146 -32.77 -29.91 33.10
C LEU A 146 -33.39 -29.21 34.31
N ASN A 147 -33.54 -27.88 34.25
CA ASN A 147 -34.23 -27.13 35.31
C ASN A 147 -35.70 -27.51 35.43
N ASN A 148 -36.39 -27.70 34.31
CA ASN A 148 -37.78 -28.17 34.29
C ASN A 148 -37.91 -29.59 34.86
N VAL A 149 -37.03 -30.51 34.46
CA VAL A 149 -36.99 -31.88 35.00
C VAL A 149 -36.72 -31.87 36.50
N LYS A 150 -35.79 -31.03 36.97
CA LYS A 150 -35.50 -30.86 38.40
C LYS A 150 -36.72 -30.32 39.16
N ALA A 151 -37.46 -29.37 38.58
CA ALA A 151 -38.70 -28.86 39.17
C ALA A 151 -39.78 -29.96 39.26
N LEU A 152 -39.97 -30.76 38.20
CA LEU A 152 -40.91 -31.88 38.18
C LEU A 152 -40.53 -32.99 39.18
N LEU A 153 -39.24 -33.29 39.32
CA LEU A 153 -38.75 -34.24 40.32
C LEU A 153 -39.00 -33.74 41.75
N ASN A 154 -38.76 -32.46 42.01
CA ASN A 154 -39.05 -31.84 43.30
C ASN A 154 -40.56 -31.86 43.61
N ASP A 155 -41.41 -31.53 42.64
CA ASP A 155 -42.87 -31.60 42.79
C ASP A 155 -43.32 -33.04 43.06
N SER A 156 -42.80 -34.01 42.31
CA SER A 156 -43.10 -35.43 42.49
C SER A 156 -42.66 -35.94 43.87
N LEU A 157 -41.46 -35.57 44.34
CA LEU A 157 -40.99 -35.87 45.70
C LEU A 157 -41.87 -35.25 46.78
N SER A 158 -42.36 -34.03 46.56
CA SER A 158 -43.26 -33.35 47.49
C SER A 158 -44.61 -34.06 47.60
N LYS A 159 -45.19 -34.47 46.46
CA LYS A 159 -46.42 -35.26 46.39
C LYS A 159 -46.26 -36.62 47.05
N LEU A 160 -45.16 -37.32 46.79
CA LEU A 160 -44.83 -38.59 47.45
C LEU A 160 -44.76 -38.43 48.97
N LYS A 161 -44.09 -37.39 49.47
CA LYS A 161 -44.06 -37.09 50.92
C LYS A 161 -45.44 -36.77 51.47
N GLN A 162 -46.27 -36.06 50.72
CA GLN A 162 -47.63 -35.70 51.12
C GLN A 162 -48.54 -36.92 51.20
N GLU A 163 -48.53 -37.79 50.18
CA GLU A 163 -49.25 -39.07 50.20
C GLU A 163 -48.79 -39.97 51.34
N ASN A 164 -47.48 -40.07 51.58
CA ASN A 164 -46.96 -40.92 52.64
C ASN A 164 -47.41 -40.42 54.02
N ARG A 165 -47.44 -39.10 54.24
CA ARG A 165 -48.04 -38.49 55.43
C ARG A 165 -49.53 -38.74 55.53
N GLN A 166 -50.25 -38.72 54.41
CA GLN A 166 -51.70 -38.96 54.38
C GLN A 166 -52.04 -40.42 54.70
N LYS A 167 -51.30 -41.38 54.12
CA LYS A 167 -51.39 -42.81 54.45
C LYS A 167 -51.08 -43.06 55.93
N PHE A 168 -50.08 -42.39 56.48
CA PHE A 168 -49.75 -42.48 57.91
C PHE A 168 -50.88 -41.94 58.80
N LYS A 169 -51.52 -40.82 58.43
CA LYS A 169 -52.70 -40.29 59.13
C LYS A 169 -53.90 -41.25 59.06
N ILE A 170 -54.14 -41.88 57.91
CA ILE A 170 -55.21 -42.87 57.76
C ILE A 170 -54.90 -44.12 58.59
N ALA A 171 -53.66 -44.61 58.57
CA ALA A 171 -53.25 -45.77 59.35
C ALA A 171 -53.38 -45.53 60.86
N ILE A 172 -52.95 -44.37 61.36
CA ILE A 172 -53.17 -43.98 62.76
C ILE A 172 -54.66 -43.86 63.04
N GLY A 173 -55.43 -43.19 62.19
CA GLY A 173 -56.88 -43.06 62.35
C GLY A 173 -57.60 -44.41 62.44
N ALA A 174 -57.29 -45.34 61.52
CA ALA A 174 -57.84 -46.69 61.50
C ALA A 174 -57.44 -47.51 62.72
N PHE A 175 -56.19 -47.38 63.18
CA PHE A 175 -55.72 -48.04 64.40
C PHE A 175 -56.43 -47.52 65.65
N THR A 176 -56.65 -46.20 65.73
CA THR A 176 -57.33 -45.56 66.87
C THR A 176 -58.80 -45.97 66.93
N VAL A 177 -59.48 -46.03 65.78
CA VAL A 177 -60.87 -46.52 65.67
C VAL A 177 -60.94 -48.02 65.99
N GLY A 178 -59.97 -48.82 65.53
CA GLY A 178 -59.90 -50.26 65.83
C GLY A 178 -59.75 -50.55 67.32
N ILE A 179 -58.89 -49.80 68.02
CA ILE A 179 -58.74 -49.93 69.48
C ILE A 179 -59.99 -49.46 70.21
N GLY A 180 -60.60 -48.35 69.78
CA GLY A 180 -61.85 -47.84 70.38
C GLY A 180 -63.01 -48.82 70.24
N ALA A 181 -63.18 -49.44 69.07
CA ALA A 181 -64.20 -50.45 68.83
C ALA A 181 -63.94 -51.74 69.62
N ALA A 182 -62.69 -52.21 69.67
CA ALA A 182 -62.31 -53.39 70.45
C ALA A 182 -62.51 -53.17 71.96
N ALA A 183 -62.18 -51.97 72.47
CA ALA A 183 -62.41 -51.61 73.87
C ALA A 183 -63.90 -51.55 74.22
N LEU A 184 -64.76 -51.03 73.33
CA LEU A 184 -66.21 -51.01 73.52
C LEU A 184 -66.81 -52.42 73.52
N VAL A 185 -66.36 -53.31 72.63
CA VAL A 185 -66.80 -54.71 72.60
C VAL A 185 -66.35 -55.45 73.88
N PHE A 186 -65.14 -55.19 74.36
CA PHE A 186 -64.62 -55.82 75.58
C PHE A 186 -65.32 -55.33 76.87
N LEU A 187 -65.88 -54.10 76.86
CA LEU A 187 -66.62 -53.54 77.99
C LEU A 187 -68.09 -54.00 78.02
N ILE A 188 -68.65 -54.40 76.88
CA ILE A 188 -70.01 -54.97 76.78
C ILE A 188 -69.99 -56.50 76.97
N ALA A 189 -68.88 -57.18 76.69
CA ALA A 189 -68.73 -58.63 76.84
C ALA A 189 -68.30 -59.09 78.24
N LYS A 190 -68.37 -58.21 79.26
CA LYS A 190 -68.05 -58.50 80.66
C LYS A 190 -69.26 -58.21 81.54
#